data_AF-A0AA47IMP2-F1
#
_entry.id   AF-A0AA47IMP2-F1
#
_cell.length_a   1.000
_cell.length_b   1.000
_cell.length_c   1.000
_cell.angle_alpha   90.00
_cell.angle_beta   90.00
_cell.angle_gamma   90.00
#
_symmetry.space_group_name_H-M   'P 1'
#
loop_
_entity.id
_entity.type
_entity.pdbx_description
1 polymer ?
#
loop_
_entity_poly.entity_id
_entity_poly.type
_entity_poly.pdbx_seq_one_letter_code
_entity_poly.pdbx_strand_id
1 'polypeptide(L)'
;MFVKYEKDRQEADLKKFYLPDNDDFGLDKPENFGTLTYYDYNGHYHEEVIGTVAGDNGRFYDALYETLITHKPILVTEEQTILQMHILEEATKDLK
;
A
#
# COMPACT_ATOMS: atom_id res chain seq x y z
N MET A 1 4.37 13.72 10.37
CA MET A 1 4.93 13.42 9.04
C MET A 1 5.34 11.96 9.01
N PHE A 2 4.94 11.21 7.99
CA PHE A 2 5.40 9.84 7.78
C PHE A 2 6.28 9.82 6.53
N VAL A 3 7.45 9.17 6.62
CA VAL A 3 8.39 9.04 5.51
C VAL A 3 8.78 7.57 5.37
N LYS A 4 8.59 7.02 4.16
CA LYS A 4 9.10 5.71 3.73
C LYS A 4 9.74 5.89 2.37
N TYR A 5 11.00 5.47 2.23
CA TYR A 5 11.76 5.67 0.99
C TYR A 5 11.59 4.53 0.00
N GLU A 6 11.63 3.30 0.51
CA GLU A 6 11.60 2.11 -0.34
C GLU A 6 10.18 1.73 -0.73
N LYS A 7 10.05 1.25 -1.97
CA LYS A 7 8.80 0.77 -2.56
C LYS A 7 8.31 -0.51 -1.90
N ASP A 8 7.14 -0.97 -2.33
CA ASP A 8 6.57 -2.25 -1.90
C ASP A 8 7.56 -3.42 -2.14
N ARG A 9 7.72 -4.26 -1.10
CA ARG A 9 8.62 -5.41 -1.12
C ARG A 9 8.10 -6.49 -2.04
N GLN A 10 6.79 -6.78 -1.99
CA GLN A 10 6.21 -7.87 -2.74
C GLN A 10 6.42 -7.67 -4.26
N GLU A 11 6.21 -6.45 -4.74
CA GLU A 11 6.48 -6.08 -6.13
C GLU A 11 7.97 -6.20 -6.51
N ALA A 12 8.89 -5.90 -5.58
CA ALA A 12 10.32 -6.08 -5.79
C ALA A 12 10.74 -7.57 -5.85
N ASP A 13 10.07 -8.42 -5.07
CA ASP A 13 10.26 -9.87 -5.05
C ASP A 13 9.73 -10.50 -6.36
N LEU A 14 8.51 -10.13 -6.77
CA LEU A 14 7.90 -10.60 -8.02
C LEU A 14 8.74 -10.26 -9.24
N LYS A 15 9.35 -9.07 -9.30
CA LYS A 15 10.28 -8.68 -10.38
C LYS A 15 11.53 -9.54 -10.49
N LYS A 16 11.87 -10.26 -9.42
CA LYS A 16 13.03 -11.17 -9.35
C LYS A 16 12.61 -12.64 -9.45
N PHE A 17 11.34 -12.92 -9.73
CA PHE A 17 10.78 -14.27 -9.69
C PHE A 17 10.93 -14.92 -8.29
N TYR A 18 10.95 -14.10 -7.24
CA TYR A 18 10.84 -14.58 -5.86
C TYR A 18 9.35 -14.67 -5.53
N LEU A 19 8.87 -15.89 -5.30
CA LEU A 19 7.44 -16.22 -5.30
C LEU A 19 6.89 -16.44 -3.88
N PRO A 20 5.56 -16.47 -3.70
CA PRO A 20 4.91 -16.70 -2.40
C PRO A 20 5.27 -18.00 -1.68
N ASP A 21 5.90 -18.95 -2.38
CA ASP A 21 6.37 -20.22 -1.81
C ASP A 21 7.50 -20.02 -0.78
N ASN A 22 8.04 -18.80 -0.67
CA ASN A 22 9.06 -18.43 0.31
C ASN A 22 8.42 -17.77 1.53
N ASP A 23 8.80 -18.20 2.74
CA ASP A 23 8.20 -17.74 4.01
C ASP A 23 8.33 -16.22 4.25
N ASP A 24 9.33 -15.56 3.64
CA ASP A 24 9.61 -14.14 3.77
C ASP A 24 9.12 -13.29 2.58
N PHE A 25 8.40 -13.89 1.64
CA PHE A 25 7.86 -13.19 0.48
C PHE A 25 6.97 -12.01 0.91
N GLY A 26 7.27 -10.82 0.37
CA GLY A 26 6.52 -9.60 0.71
C GLY A 26 6.81 -9.03 2.09
N LEU A 27 7.72 -9.61 2.89
CA LEU A 27 8.17 -9.06 4.16
C LEU A 27 9.26 -8.01 3.95
N ASP A 28 8.98 -6.76 4.32
CA ASP A 28 9.99 -5.72 4.19
C ASP A 28 11.14 -5.89 5.21
N LYS A 29 12.28 -5.29 4.90
CA LYS A 29 13.45 -5.29 5.78
C LYS A 29 13.31 -4.22 6.85
N PRO A 30 13.82 -4.44 8.08
CA PRO A 30 13.76 -3.43 9.15
C PRO A 30 14.36 -2.07 8.76
N GLU A 31 15.41 -2.07 7.94
CA GLU A 31 16.06 -0.85 7.41
C GLU A 31 15.18 -0.03 6.45
N ASN A 32 14.10 -0.62 5.93
CA ASN A 32 13.18 -0.02 4.96
C ASN A 32 11.85 0.41 5.57
N PHE A 33 11.67 0.19 6.87
CA PHE A 33 10.49 0.61 7.60
C PHE A 33 10.32 2.13 7.56
N GLY A 34 9.08 2.58 7.66
CA GLY A 34 8.79 4.02 7.61
C GLY A 34 9.02 4.67 8.96
N THR A 35 9.41 5.94 8.95
CA THR A 35 9.55 6.76 10.17
C THR A 35 8.35 7.68 10.32
N LEU A 36 7.71 7.64 11.48
CA LEU A 36 6.64 8.55 11.88
C LEU A 36 7.19 9.59 12.85
N THR A 37 7.06 10.86 12.49
CA THR A 37 7.45 12.00 13.32
C THR A 37 6.23 12.84 13.66
N TYR A 38 5.95 13.10 14.94
CA TYR A 38 4.81 13.91 15.36
C TYR A 38 5.03 14.56 16.72
N TYR A 39 4.16 15.50 17.09
CA TYR A 39 4.04 16.01 18.45
C TYR A 39 2.81 15.40 19.10
N ASP A 40 2.93 14.90 20.32
CA ASP A 40 1.78 14.40 21.08
C ASP A 40 0.94 15.55 21.65
N TYR A 41 -0.15 15.19 22.35
CA TYR A 41 -1.05 16.16 22.97
C TYR A 41 -0.42 17.00 24.09
N ASN A 42 0.71 16.57 24.64
CA ASN A 42 1.47 17.32 25.64
C ASN A 42 2.56 18.19 24.99
N GLY A 43 2.66 18.19 23.66
CA GLY A 43 3.69 18.92 22.92
C GLY A 43 5.06 18.24 22.94
N HIS A 44 5.16 16.96 23.31
CA HIS A 44 6.41 16.22 23.22
C HIS A 44 6.64 15.72 21.79
N TYR A 45 7.88 15.84 21.34
CA TYR A 45 8.32 15.33 20.05
C TYR A 45 8.50 13.81 20.10
N HIS A 46 7.97 13.12 19.09
CA HIS A 46 8.10 11.68 18.87
C HIS A 46 8.69 11.40 17.49
N GLU A 47 9.59 10.43 17.43
CA GLU A 47 10.13 9.86 16.20
C GLU A 47 10.21 8.34 16.36
N GLU A 48 9.46 7.62 15.54
CA GLU A 48 9.25 6.18 15.70
C GLU A 48 9.41 5.44 14.37
N VAL A 49 10.03 4.25 14.41
CA VAL A 49 10.09 3.34 13.28
C VAL A 49 8.85 2.45 13.29
N ILE A 50 8.09 2.47 12.19
CA ILE A 50 6.84 1.74 12.02
C ILE A 50 7.08 0.54 11.10
N GLY A 51 6.87 -0.66 11.65
CA GLY A 51 6.96 -1.93 10.91
C GLY A 51 6.07 -1.93 9.67
N THR A 52 6.63 -2.37 8.54
CA THR A 52 5.86 -2.47 7.29
C THR A 52 4.97 -3.71 7.33
N VAL A 53 3.71 -3.54 6.96
CA VAL A 53 2.76 -4.65 6.80
C VAL A 53 3.20 -5.50 5.61
N ALA A 54 3.18 -6.82 5.76
CA ALA A 54 3.50 -7.76 4.68
C ALA A 54 2.63 -7.48 3.44
N GLY A 55 3.27 -7.41 2.28
CA GLY A 55 2.58 -7.24 1.00
C GLY A 55 1.80 -8.50 0.64
N ASP A 56 0.53 -8.33 0.26
CA ASP A 56 -0.35 -9.42 -0.15
C ASP A 56 -1.37 -8.96 -1.21
N ASN A 57 -0.92 -8.90 -2.46
CA ASN A 57 -1.78 -8.63 -3.62
C ASN A 57 -2.89 -9.68 -3.80
N GLY A 58 -2.76 -10.88 -3.23
CA GLY A 58 -3.79 -11.93 -3.26
C GLY A 58 -5.09 -11.49 -2.61
N ARG A 59 -5.02 -10.61 -1.60
CA ARG A 59 -6.19 -10.05 -0.89
C ARG A 59 -7.16 -9.29 -1.79
N PHE A 60 -6.70 -8.79 -2.93
CA PHE A 60 -7.60 -8.19 -3.92
C PHE A 60 -8.53 -9.27 -4.52
N TYR A 61 -7.99 -10.44 -4.83
CA TYR A 61 -8.76 -11.58 -5.32
C TYR A 61 -9.63 -12.20 -4.24
N ASP A 62 -9.20 -12.20 -2.98
CA ASP A 62 -10.07 -12.58 -1.86
C ASP A 62 -11.30 -11.67 -1.78
N ALA A 63 -11.10 -10.35 -1.90
CA ALA A 63 -12.21 -9.40 -1.89
C ALA A 63 -13.12 -9.56 -3.12
N LEU A 64 -12.56 -9.89 -4.29
CA LEU A 64 -13.33 -10.21 -5.49
C LEU A 64 -14.17 -11.47 -5.28
N TYR A 65 -13.57 -12.53 -4.74
CA TYR A 65 -14.27 -13.77 -4.38
C TYR A 65 -15.43 -13.49 -3.43
N GLU A 66 -15.17 -12.74 -2.36
CA GLU A 66 -16.20 -12.37 -1.37
C GLU A 66 -17.34 -11.57 -2.01
N THR A 67 -17.04 -10.66 -2.94
CA THR A 67 -18.05 -9.93 -3.69
C THR A 67 -18.91 -10.89 -4.52
N LEU A 68 -18.29 -11.79 -5.28
CA LEU A 68 -18.99 -12.66 -6.21
C LEU A 68 -19.80 -13.76 -5.52
N ILE A 69 -19.25 -14.33 -4.44
CA ILE A 69 -19.81 -15.52 -3.78
C ILE A 69 -20.69 -15.17 -2.59
N THR A 70 -20.30 -14.14 -1.83
CA THR A 70 -21.02 -13.75 -0.59
C THR A 70 -21.80 -12.46 -0.73
N HIS A 71 -21.75 -11.82 -1.91
CA HIS A 71 -22.43 -10.55 -2.20
C HIS A 71 -22.01 -9.40 -1.27
N LYS A 72 -20.78 -9.43 -0.75
CA LYS A 72 -20.20 -8.27 -0.07
C LYS A 72 -20.01 -7.11 -1.06
N PRO A 73 -19.99 -5.86 -0.58
CA PRO A 73 -19.66 -4.72 -1.42
C PRO A 73 -18.29 -4.88 -2.10
N ILE A 74 -18.18 -4.39 -3.33
CA ILE A 74 -16.91 -4.32 -4.07
C ILE A 74 -15.86 -3.54 -3.27
N LEU A 75 -14.62 -4.02 -3.29
CA LEU A 75 -13.51 -3.40 -2.55
C LEU A 75 -13.18 -1.99 -3.06
N VAL A 76 -13.14 -1.82 -4.39
CA VAL A 76 -12.90 -0.55 -5.06
C VAL A 76 -14.20 -0.11 -5.71
N THR A 77 -14.74 1.02 -5.29
CA THR A 77 -16.02 1.51 -5.81
C THR A 77 -15.86 2.20 -7.16
N GLU A 78 -16.97 2.37 -7.87
CA GLU A 78 -17.01 3.13 -9.12
C GLU A 78 -16.57 4.58 -8.88
N GLU A 79 -17.05 5.22 -7.82
CA GLU A 79 -16.72 6.60 -7.48
C GLU A 79 -15.23 6.78 -7.19
N GLN A 80 -14.60 5.82 -6.50
CA GLN A 80 -13.15 5.83 -6.26
C GLN A 80 -12.37 5.73 -7.56
N THR A 81 -12.82 4.87 -8.49
CA THR A 81 -12.20 4.68 -9.79
C THR A 81 -12.30 5.96 -10.64
N ILE A 82 -13.48 6.57 -10.70
CA ILE A 82 -13.71 7.82 -11.43
C ILE A 82 -12.87 8.95 -10.83
N LEU A 83 -12.82 9.05 -9.50
CA LEU A 83 -12.00 10.07 -8.82
C LEU A 83 -10.52 9.93 -9.15
N GLN A 84 -10.00 8.69 -9.18
CA GLN A 84 -8.61 8.45 -9.60
C GLN A 84 -8.36 8.95 -11.02
N MET A 85 -9.27 8.68 -11.96
CA MET A 85 -9.16 9.15 -13.34
C MET A 85 -9.13 10.67 -13.41
N HIS A 86 -10.02 11.36 -12.68
CA HIS A 86 -10.02 12.83 -12.62
C HIS A 86 -8.71 13.40 -12.07
N ILE A 87 -8.14 12.79 -11.02
CA ILE A 87 -6.85 13.22 -10.48
C ILE A 87 -5.75 13.10 -11.55
N LEU A 88 -5.72 11.99 -12.29
CA LEU A 88 -4.74 11.77 -13.36
C LEU A 88 -4.92 12.76 -14.51
N GLU A 89 -6.14 12.96 -14.99
CA GLU A 89 -6.45 13.95 -16.04
C GLU A 89 -6.03 15.36 -15.64
N GLU A 90 -6.39 15.79 -14.43
CA GLU A 90 -6.07 17.13 -13.93
C GLU A 90 -4.56 17.32 -13.72
N ALA A 91 -3.86 16.31 -13.19
CA ALA A 91 -2.41 16.37 -13.00
C ALA A 91 -1.62 16.37 -14.31
N THR A 92 -2.21 15.83 -15.39
CA THR A 92 -1.55 15.68 -16.69
C THR A 92 -2.02 16.70 -17.73
N LYS A 93 -3.02 17.53 -17.44
CA LYS A 93 -3.65 18.45 -18.41
C LYS A 93 -2.69 19.41 -19.12
N ASP A 94 -1.59 19.78 -18.44
CA ASP A 94 -0.58 20.73 -18.94
C ASP A 94 0.70 20.03 -19.42
N LEU A 95 0.75 18.70 -19.38
CA LEU A 95 1.84 17.91 -19.97
C LEU A 95 1.69 17.92 -21.50
N LYS A 96 2.68 18.49 -22.18
CA LYS A 96 2.79 18.47 -23.65
C LYS A 96 3.38 17.17 -24.16
#